data_AF-A0AAU1YGU9-F1
#
_entry.id   AF-A0AAU1YGU9-F1
#
_cell.length_a   1.000
_cell.length_b   1.000
_cell.length_c   1.000
_cell.angle_alpha   90.00
_cell.angle_beta   90.00
_cell.angle_gamma   90.00
#
_symmetry.space_group_name_H-M   'P 1'
#
loop_
_entity.id
_entity.type
_entity.pdbx_description
1 polymer ?
#
loop_
_entity_poly.entity_id
_entity_poly.type
_entity_poly.pdbx_seq_one_letter_code
_entity_poly.pdbx_strand_id
1 'polypeptide(L)'
;MNTKPACGPERDPDFFEEVDKLFAKYPEAADRYAVKCRRLEVDILKIDFSKQVGVRRIEDGRIVTEFVDRDKAEHSFSGCCEWPRTDDGLCNEQCQV
;
A
#
# COMPACT_ATOMS: atom_id res chain seq x y z
N MET A 1 -25.28 13.99 7.95
CA MET A 1 -24.10 14.07 8.84
C MET A 1 -22.88 14.15 7.95
N ASN A 2 -22.06 15.21 8.07
CA ASN A 2 -20.78 15.26 7.37
C ASN A 2 -19.80 14.31 8.07
N THR A 3 -19.72 13.08 7.60
CA THR A 3 -18.69 12.13 8.03
C THR A 3 -17.34 12.65 7.57
N LYS A 4 -16.40 12.81 8.51
CA LYS A 4 -15.01 13.13 8.18
C LYS A 4 -14.46 12.07 7.20
N PRO A 5 -13.61 12.46 6.23
CA PRO A 5 -12.94 11.52 5.34
C PRO A 5 -12.19 10.46 6.13
N ALA A 6 -12.09 9.26 5.57
CA ALA A 6 -11.39 8.15 6.20
C ALA A 6 -9.88 8.38 6.35
N CYS A 7 -9.30 9.14 5.41
CA CYS A 7 -7.88 9.32 5.17
C CYS A 7 -7.69 10.46 4.18
N GLY A 8 -6.45 10.93 4.03
CA GLY A 8 -6.08 11.98 3.09
C GLY A 8 -5.89 13.34 3.77
N PRO A 9 -5.54 14.39 3.00
CA PRO A 9 -5.16 15.69 3.55
C PRO A 9 -6.28 16.38 4.34
N GLU A 10 -7.55 16.13 4.01
CA GLU A 10 -8.69 16.64 4.78
C GLU A 10 -8.85 15.97 6.16
N ARG A 11 -8.33 14.74 6.31
CA ARG A 11 -8.37 13.96 7.55
C ARG A 11 -7.12 14.18 8.39
N ASP A 12 -5.96 14.18 7.75
CA ASP A 12 -4.62 14.19 8.37
C ASP A 12 -3.75 15.34 7.81
N PRO A 13 -4.17 16.61 7.97
CA PRO A 13 -3.55 17.75 7.28
C PRO A 13 -2.06 17.92 7.61
N ASP A 14 -1.68 17.82 8.89
CA ASP A 14 -0.29 18.00 9.33
C ASP A 14 0.64 16.93 8.74
N PHE A 15 0.16 15.68 8.57
CA PHE A 15 0.94 14.61 7.95
C PHE A 15 1.17 14.89 6.46
N PHE A 16 0.13 15.31 5.74
CA PHE A 16 0.25 15.61 4.31
C PHE A 16 1.07 16.87 4.04
N GLU A 17 1.07 17.86 4.94
CA GLU A 17 2.00 19.00 4.86
C GLU A 17 3.47 18.54 4.90
N GLU A 18 3.79 17.57 5.76
CA GLU A 18 5.15 17.02 5.83
C GLU A 18 5.50 16.16 4.60
N VAL A 19 4.53 15.42 4.04
CA VAL A 19 4.71 14.71 2.76
C VAL A 19 4.98 15.67 1.62
N ASP A 20 4.25 16.79 1.55
CA ASP A 20 4.45 17.82 0.53
C ASP A 20 5.85 18.44 0.62
N LYS A 21 6.32 18.73 1.84
CA LYS A 21 7.71 19.19 2.08
C LYS A 21 8.74 18.15 1.64
N LEU A 22 8.48 16.86 1.88
CA LEU A 22 9.37 15.77 1.48
C LEU A 22 9.49 15.68 -0.05
N PHE A 23 8.37 15.73 -0.76
CA PHE A 23 8.37 15.67 -2.22
C PHE A 23 8.88 16.95 -2.88
N ALA A 24 8.69 18.12 -2.26
CA ALA A 24 9.35 19.35 -2.70
C ALA A 24 10.89 19.25 -2.58
N LYS A 25 11.40 18.48 -1.61
CA LYS A 25 12.83 18.22 -1.44
C LYS A 25 13.37 17.17 -2.42
N TYR A 26 12.57 16.20 -2.83
CA TYR A 26 12.93 15.10 -3.74
C TYR A 26 11.93 14.98 -4.89
N PRO A 27 11.93 15.91 -5.86
CA PRO A 27 10.91 15.97 -6.91
C PRO A 27 10.89 14.70 -7.77
N GLU A 28 12.03 14.07 -8.03
CA GLU A 28 12.11 12.81 -8.78
C GLU A 28 11.48 11.61 -8.05
N ALA A 29 11.32 11.69 -6.73
CA ALA A 29 10.64 10.67 -5.95
C ALA A 29 9.12 10.84 -5.99
N ALA A 30 8.63 12.08 -6.16
CA ALA A 30 7.20 12.38 -6.24
C ALA A 30 6.50 11.64 -7.39
N ASP A 31 7.22 11.42 -8.50
CA ASP A 31 6.71 10.67 -9.67
C ASP A 31 6.78 9.14 -9.50
N ARG A 32 7.47 8.64 -8.46
CA ARG A 32 7.76 7.20 -8.30
C ARG A 32 7.01 6.56 -7.14
N TYR A 33 6.58 7.34 -6.16
CA TYR A 33 5.98 6.84 -4.94
C TYR A 33 4.58 7.45 -4.72
N ALA A 34 3.71 6.66 -4.09
CA ALA A 34 2.35 7.07 -3.75
C ALA A 34 2.04 6.71 -2.29
N VAL A 35 1.20 7.52 -1.65
CA VAL A 35 0.62 7.23 -0.33
C VAL A 35 -0.74 6.58 -0.53
N LYS A 36 -0.98 5.45 0.13
CA LYS A 36 -2.21 4.65 -0.03
C LYS A 36 -3.00 4.60 1.27
N CYS A 37 -4.31 4.79 1.18
CA CYS A 37 -5.22 4.63 2.30
C CYS A 37 -5.63 3.18 2.49
N ARG A 38 -5.25 2.56 3.62
CA ARG A 38 -5.46 1.14 3.88
C ARG A 38 -6.85 0.74 4.41
N ARG A 39 -7.80 1.67 4.47
CA ARG A 39 -9.13 1.41 5.04
C ARG A 39 -9.88 0.31 4.28
N LEU A 40 -9.78 0.31 2.95
CA LEU A 40 -10.42 -0.73 2.16
C LEU A 40 -9.85 -2.10 2.53
N GLU A 41 -8.53 -2.22 2.61
CA GLU A 41 -7.89 -3.49 2.94
C GLU A 41 -8.17 -3.97 4.37
N VAL A 42 -7.92 -3.10 5.35
CA VAL A 42 -7.96 -3.48 6.78
C VAL A 42 -9.39 -3.50 7.30
N ASP A 43 -10.17 -2.45 7.02
CA ASP A 43 -11.46 -2.27 7.69
C ASP A 43 -12.62 -2.88 6.92
N ILE A 44 -12.55 -2.93 5.58
CA ILE A 44 -13.63 -3.45 4.74
C ILE A 44 -13.36 -4.91 4.34
N LEU A 45 -12.18 -5.18 3.77
CA LEU A 45 -11.80 -6.52 3.32
C LEU A 45 -11.27 -7.42 4.44
N LYS A 46 -10.98 -6.85 5.62
CA LYS A 46 -10.52 -7.58 6.81
C LYS A 46 -9.24 -8.39 6.57
N ILE A 47 -8.34 -7.85 5.77
CA ILE A 47 -7.05 -8.48 5.47
C ILE A 47 -6.17 -8.46 6.72
N ASP A 48 -5.66 -9.63 7.09
CA ASP A 48 -4.70 -9.79 8.16
C ASP A 48 -3.28 -9.80 7.56
N PHE A 49 -2.65 -8.63 7.48
CA PHE A 49 -1.28 -8.49 6.94
C PHE A 49 -0.22 -9.27 7.73
N SER A 50 -0.51 -9.76 8.94
CA SER A 50 0.42 -10.68 9.63
C SER A 50 0.40 -12.08 9.02
N LYS A 51 -0.70 -12.48 8.37
CA LYS A 51 -0.88 -13.82 7.79
C LYS A 51 -0.95 -13.83 6.27
N GLN A 52 -1.39 -12.72 5.67
CA GLN A 52 -1.71 -12.61 4.27
C GLN A 52 -0.82 -11.58 3.58
N VAL A 53 -0.57 -11.81 2.28
CA VAL A 53 0.20 -10.93 1.41
C VAL A 53 -0.59 -10.65 0.14
N GLY A 54 -0.52 -9.41 -0.36
CA GLY A 54 -1.13 -9.03 -1.63
C GLY A 54 -0.25 -9.47 -2.80
N VAL A 55 -0.77 -10.27 -3.72
CA VAL A 55 -0.13 -10.63 -4.98
C VAL A 55 -0.81 -9.85 -6.09
N ARG A 56 -0.04 -9.01 -6.80
CA ARG A 56 -0.54 -8.21 -7.91
C ARG A 56 -0.18 -8.86 -9.23
N ARG A 57 -1.17 -8.98 -10.13
CA ARG A 57 -0.98 -9.37 -11.53
C ARG A 57 -1.65 -8.38 -12.47
N ILE A 58 -1.08 -8.21 -13.66
CA ILE A 58 -1.69 -7.42 -14.73
C ILE A 58 -2.46 -8.37 -15.65
N GLU A 59 -3.78 -8.22 -15.71
CA GLU A 59 -4.67 -9.07 -16.51
C GLU A 59 -5.59 -8.15 -17.32
N ASP A 60 -5.60 -8.28 -18.64
CA ASP A 60 -6.41 -7.46 -19.56
C ASP A 60 -6.28 -5.94 -19.34
N GLY A 61 -5.06 -5.46 -19.10
CA GLY A 61 -4.76 -4.05 -18.85
C GLY A 61 -5.23 -3.54 -17.49
N ARG A 62 -5.63 -4.43 -16.58
CA ARG A 62 -6.04 -4.12 -15.21
C ARG A 62 -5.03 -4.67 -14.22
N ILE A 63 -4.81 -3.94 -13.13
CA ILE A 63 -4.08 -4.47 -11.98
C ILE A 63 -5.08 -5.18 -11.07
N VAL A 64 -4.93 -6.50 -10.94
CA VAL A 64 -5.69 -7.32 -9.99
C VAL A 64 -4.79 -7.59 -8.79
N THR A 65 -5.28 -7.29 -7.59
CA THR A 65 -4.60 -7.63 -6.34
C THR A 65 -5.40 -8.72 -5.63
N GLU A 66 -4.76 -9.86 -5.38
CA GLU A 66 -5.33 -10.98 -4.64
C GLU A 66 -4.58 -11.15 -3.32
N PHE A 67 -5.30 -11.29 -2.20
CA PHE A 67 -4.69 -11.50 -0.89
C PHE A 67 -4.73 -12.98 -0.54
N VAL A 68 -3.55 -13.58 -0.41
CA VAL A 68 -3.39 -15.02 -0.12
C VAL A 68 -2.59 -15.21 1.15
N ASP A 69 -2.69 -16.39 1.76
CA ASP A 69 -1.84 -16.75 2.90
C ASP A 69 -0.35 -16.74 2.49
N ARG A 70 0.52 -16.23 3.36
CA ARG A 70 1.96 -16.06 3.07
C ARG A 70 2.67 -17.36 2.69
N ASP A 71 2.26 -18.50 3.22
CA ASP A 71 2.82 -19.83 2.92
C ASP A 71 2.47 -20.32 1.51
N LYS A 72 1.41 -19.77 0.91
CA LYS A 72 0.96 -20.06 -0.47
C LYS A 72 1.46 -19.04 -1.49
N ALA A 73 2.04 -17.93 -1.03
CA ALA A 73 2.56 -16.92 -1.92
C ALA A 73 3.88 -17.38 -2.54
N GLU A 74 3.85 -17.70 -3.84
CA GLU A 74 5.07 -17.92 -4.61
C GLU A 74 5.90 -16.63 -4.61
N HIS A 75 7.13 -16.71 -4.09
CA HIS A 75 8.01 -15.55 -3.98
C HIS A 75 8.51 -15.17 -5.38
N SER A 76 8.02 -14.05 -5.90
CA SER A 76 8.55 -13.46 -7.12
C SER A 76 9.85 -12.72 -6.82
N PHE A 77 10.95 -13.11 -7.49
CA PHE A 77 12.25 -12.42 -7.39
C PHE A 77 12.27 -11.01 -8.01
N SER A 78 11.13 -10.49 -8.48
CA SER A 78 11.04 -9.22 -9.23
C SER A 78 10.05 -8.18 -8.66
N GLY A 79 9.47 -8.42 -7.48
CA GLY A 79 8.44 -7.54 -6.92
C GLY A 79 8.96 -6.31 -6.16
N CYS A 80 8.30 -5.17 -6.37
CA CYS A 80 8.28 -4.07 -5.38
C CYS A 80 7.52 -4.55 -4.15
N CYS A 81 7.96 -4.18 -2.94
CA CYS A 81 7.15 -4.40 -1.74
C CYS A 81 6.75 -3.15 -1.00
N GLU A 82 5.81 -3.36 -0.09
CA GLU A 82 5.46 -2.43 0.96
C GLU A 82 5.90 -3.02 2.31
N TRP A 83 6.67 -2.25 3.08
CA TRP A 83 7.16 -2.63 4.41
C TRP A 83 6.60 -1.65 5.45
N PRO A 84 5.55 -2.00 6.20
CA PRO A 84 5.05 -1.16 7.28
C PRO A 84 5.97 -1.22 8.50
N ARG A 85 5.96 -0.14 9.30
CA ARG A 85 6.79 -0.02 10.51
C ARG A 85 6.52 -1.08 11.59
N THR A 86 5.36 -1.74 11.56
CA THR A 86 4.94 -2.72 12.56
C THR A 86 5.20 -4.16 12.14
N ASP A 87 5.89 -4.38 11.02
CA ASP A 87 6.12 -5.71 10.48
C ASP A 87 7.39 -6.36 11.01
N ASP A 88 7.45 -7.68 10.92
CA ASP A 88 8.61 -8.54 11.18
C ASP A 88 9.76 -8.37 10.16
N GLY A 89 9.65 -7.39 9.26
CA GLY A 89 10.60 -7.11 8.17
C GLY A 89 10.22 -7.76 6.84
N LEU A 90 9.10 -8.47 6.75
CA LEU A 90 8.64 -9.12 5.53
C LEU A 90 7.89 -8.17 4.57
N CYS A 91 7.81 -8.60 3.32
CA CYS A 91 7.13 -7.95 2.21
C CYS A 91 5.61 -8.16 2.29
N ASN A 92 4.79 -7.09 2.22
CA ASN A 92 3.31 -7.19 2.33
C ASN A 92 2.53 -7.13 1.03
N GLU A 93 3.14 -6.61 -0.02
CA GLU A 93 2.57 -6.61 -1.36
C GLU A 93 3.69 -7.01 -2.33
N GLN A 94 3.39 -7.89 -3.28
CA GLN A 94 4.33 -8.31 -4.32
C GLN A 94 3.77 -7.92 -5.68
N CYS A 95 4.56 -7.19 -6.47
CA CYS A 95 4.27 -6.96 -7.88
C CYS A 95 4.82 -8.12 -8.72
N GLN A 96 3.98 -8.77 -9.53
CA GLN A 96 4.44 -9.57 -10.66
C GLN A 96 4.25 -8.70 -11.91
N VAL A 97 5.36 -8.40 -12.59
CA VAL A 97 5.37 -7.68 -13.88
C VAL A 97 5.20 -8.67 -15.01
#